data_AF-A0A4S8RRJ1-F1
#
_entry.id   AF-A0A4S8RRJ1-F1
#
_cell.length_a   1.000
_cell.length_b   1.000
_cell.length_c   1.000
_cell.angle_alpha   90.00
_cell.angle_beta   90.00
_cell.angle_gamma   90.00
#
_symmetry.space_group_name_H-M   'P 1'
#
loop_
_entity.id
_entity.type
_entity.pdbx_description
1 polymer ?
#
loop_
_entity_poly.entity_id
_entity_poly.type
_entity_poly.pdbx_seq_one_letter_code
_entity_poly.pdbx_strand_id
1 'polypeptide(L)'
;MENNDSLYFAVGGLFYGLIQLIVLIACIILVLKQRNTATILMLVGQILSIVFSLGGYLWNFLAAKNGVDSLLQANKIMSVVGPLPYGLFAIGLILFAMNQVKKKRLGQENV
;
A
#
# COMPACT_ATOMS: atom_id res chain seq x y z
N MET A 1 -32.70 -7.27 0.14
CA MET A 1 -31.43 -7.25 0.89
C MET A 1 -30.20 -7.32 -0.02
N GLU A 2 -30.33 -7.57 -1.33
CA GLU A 2 -29.22 -7.63 -2.31
C GLU A 2 -28.54 -6.29 -2.68
N ASN A 3 -29.24 -5.14 -2.52
CA ASN A 3 -28.71 -3.84 -2.98
C ASN A 3 -27.68 -3.21 -2.02
N ASN A 4 -27.68 -3.61 -0.74
CA ASN A 4 -26.83 -2.95 0.25
C ASN A 4 -25.40 -3.49 0.17
N ASP A 5 -25.22 -4.80 0.00
CA ASP A 5 -23.90 -5.44 0.00
C ASP A 5 -23.05 -4.99 -1.20
N SER A 6 -23.66 -4.89 -2.38
CA SER A 6 -23.02 -4.38 -3.58
C SER A 6 -22.64 -2.89 -3.45
N LEU A 7 -23.46 -2.09 -2.77
CA LEU A 7 -23.14 -0.70 -2.44
C LEU A 7 -21.95 -0.58 -1.47
N TYR A 8 -21.90 -1.40 -0.41
CA TYR A 8 -20.76 -1.41 0.53
C TYR A 8 -19.46 -1.80 -0.18
N PHE A 9 -19.50 -2.78 -1.08
CA PHE A 9 -18.35 -3.17 -1.88
C PHE A 9 -17.88 -2.05 -2.83
N ALA A 10 -18.82 -1.39 -3.52
CA ALA A 10 -18.49 -0.31 -4.45
C ALA A 10 -17.90 0.92 -3.72
N VAL A 11 -18.52 1.33 -2.60
CA VAL A 11 -18.06 2.45 -1.79
C VAL A 11 -16.71 2.14 -1.14
N GLY A 12 -16.54 0.92 -0.60
CA GLY A 12 -15.28 0.48 0.00
C GLY A 12 -14.12 0.49 -1.01
N GLY A 13 -14.36 -0.02 -2.22
CA GLY A 13 -13.37 -0.01 -3.30
C GLY A 13 -12.95 1.41 -3.72
N LEU A 14 -13.93 2.31 -3.88
CA LEU A 14 -13.66 3.72 -4.23
C LEU A 14 -12.89 4.45 -3.12
N PHE A 15 -13.28 4.28 -1.86
CA PHE A 15 -12.58 4.87 -0.73
C PHE A 15 -11.14 4.37 -0.64
N TYR A 16 -10.94 3.06 -0.77
CA TYR A 16 -9.63 2.46 -0.74
C TYR A 16 -8.74 3.02 -1.86
N GLY A 17 -9.26 3.11 -3.09
CA GLY A 17 -8.54 3.68 -4.23
C GLY A 17 -8.14 5.15 -4.01
N LEU A 18 -9.06 5.98 -3.48
CA LEU A 18 -8.78 7.38 -3.16
C LEU A 18 -7.67 7.53 -2.11
N ILE A 19 -7.74 6.75 -1.03
CA ILE A 19 -6.70 6.75 0.02
C ILE A 19 -5.36 6.34 -0.58
N GLN A 20 -5.33 5.29 -1.39
CA GLN A 20 -4.11 4.79 -2.00
C GLN A 20 -3.46 5.82 -2.94
N LEU A 21 -4.26 6.61 -3.65
CA LEU A 21 -3.83 7.74 -4.49
C LEU A 21 -3.22 8.86 -3.65
N ILE A 22 -3.88 9.26 -2.56
CA ILE A 22 -3.36 10.31 -1.65
C ILE A 22 -2.01 9.89 -1.07
N VAL A 23 -1.89 8.64 -0.61
CA VAL A 23 -0.63 8.10 -0.07
C VAL A 23 0.47 8.06 -1.13
N LEU A 24 0.13 7.70 -2.37
CA LEU A 24 1.08 7.71 -3.48
C LEU A 24 1.60 9.13 -3.75
N ILE A 25 0.70 10.13 -3.83
CA ILE A 25 1.07 11.53 -4.03
C ILE A 25 1.98 12.02 -2.89
N ALA A 26 1.63 11.70 -1.64
CA ALA A 26 2.44 12.04 -0.48
C ALA A 26 3.86 11.45 -0.57
N CYS A 27 4.00 10.19 -1.00
CA CYS A 27 5.30 9.56 -1.22
C CYS A 27 6.10 10.22 -2.33
N ILE A 28 5.46 10.58 -3.45
CA ILE A 28 6.11 11.29 -4.56
C ILE A 28 6.66 12.62 -4.07
N ILE A 29 5.86 13.43 -3.37
CA ILE A 29 6.29 14.73 -2.82
C ILE A 29 7.48 14.55 -1.87
N LEU A 30 7.41 13.54 -0.99
CA LEU A 30 8.48 13.23 -0.04
C LEU A 30 9.79 12.82 -0.73
N VAL A 31 9.71 11.96 -1.75
CA VAL A 31 10.88 11.53 -2.55
C VAL A 31 11.51 12.72 -3.26
N LEU A 32 10.70 13.60 -3.87
CA LEU A 32 11.19 14.79 -4.55
C LEU A 32 11.90 15.75 -3.60
N LYS A 33 11.44 15.87 -2.35
CA LYS A 33 11.98 16.81 -1.38
C LYS A 33 13.23 16.32 -0.65
N GLN A 34 13.33 15.03 -0.32
CA GLN A 34 14.43 14.52 0.51
C GLN A 34 15.34 13.48 -0.18
N ARG A 35 15.02 12.99 -1.39
CA ARG A 35 15.80 12.01 -2.19
C ARG A 35 16.62 11.01 -1.35
N ASN A 36 16.01 10.47 -0.30
CA ASN A 36 16.67 9.58 0.66
C ASN A 36 16.27 8.14 0.35
N THR A 37 17.16 7.18 0.63
CA THR A 37 16.94 5.74 0.45
C THR A 37 15.64 5.28 1.12
N ALA A 38 15.32 5.82 2.30
CA ALA A 38 14.07 5.50 3.01
C ALA A 38 12.82 5.92 2.23
N THR A 39 12.82 7.13 1.64
CA THR A 39 11.73 7.64 0.80
C THR A 39 11.55 6.84 -0.49
N ILE A 40 12.66 6.40 -1.12
CA ILE A 40 12.59 5.52 -2.29
C ILE A 40 11.96 4.18 -1.89
N LEU A 41 12.35 3.62 -0.74
CA LEU A 41 11.78 2.37 -0.22
C LEU A 41 10.28 2.49 0.06
N MET A 42 9.81 3.62 0.61
CA MET A 42 8.39 3.91 0.78
C MET A 42 7.64 3.95 -0.55
N LEU A 43 8.19 4.66 -1.55
CA LEU A 43 7.56 4.77 -2.86
C LEU A 43 7.48 3.40 -3.56
N VAL A 44 8.55 2.61 -3.50
CA VAL A 44 8.57 1.24 -4.04
C VAL A 44 7.54 0.38 -3.32
N GLY A 45 7.48 0.42 -1.98
CA GLY A 45 6.47 -0.30 -1.21
C GLY A 45 5.04 0.08 -1.60
N GLN A 46 4.77 1.38 -1.78
CA GLN A 46 3.45 1.86 -2.18
C GLN A 46 3.07 1.43 -3.60
N ILE A 47 3.99 1.53 -4.56
CA ILE A 47 3.78 1.06 -5.94
C ILE A 47 3.51 -0.45 -5.93
N LEU A 48 4.31 -1.22 -5.19
CA LEU A 48 4.13 -2.65 -5.07
C LEU A 48 2.77 -2.99 -4.45
N SER A 49 2.32 -2.23 -3.45
CA SER A 49 0.98 -2.37 -2.85
C SER A 49 -0.14 -2.10 -3.84
N ILE A 50 0.00 -1.10 -4.72
CA ILE A 50 -0.97 -0.82 -5.78
C ILE A 50 -1.02 -1.99 -6.77
N VAL A 51 0.14 -2.48 -7.22
CA VAL A 51 0.24 -3.61 -8.15
C VAL A 51 -0.34 -4.88 -7.56
N PHE A 52 -0.04 -5.20 -6.29
CA PHE A 52 -0.60 -6.37 -5.62
C PHE A 52 -2.10 -6.26 -5.40
N SER A 53 -2.60 -5.06 -5.08
CA SER A 53 -4.03 -4.85 -4.90
C SER A 53 -4.77 -5.00 -6.24
N LEU A 54 -4.31 -4.33 -7.30
CA LEU A 54 -4.91 -4.42 -8.64
C LEU A 54 -4.80 -5.82 -9.23
N GLY A 55 -3.61 -6.43 -9.13
CA GLY A 55 -3.37 -7.81 -9.52
C GLY A 55 -4.27 -8.78 -8.76
N GLY A 56 -4.53 -8.51 -7.49
CA GLY A 56 -5.44 -9.30 -6.67
C GLY A 56 -6.90 -9.18 -7.02
N TYR A 57 -7.37 -7.98 -7.37
CA TYR A 57 -8.72 -7.80 -7.91
C TYR A 57 -8.89 -8.54 -9.24
N LEU A 58 -7.92 -8.42 -10.15
CA LEU A 58 -7.93 -9.13 -11.44
C LEU A 58 -7.88 -10.65 -11.26
N TRP A 59 -7.05 -11.13 -10.34
CA TRP A 59 -6.91 -12.55 -10.05
C TRP A 59 -8.16 -13.14 -9.41
N ASN A 60 -8.77 -12.44 -8.45
CA ASN A 60 -10.06 -12.83 -7.89
C ASN A 60 -11.17 -12.81 -8.93
N PHE A 61 -11.21 -11.82 -9.82
CA PHE A 61 -12.20 -11.73 -10.88
C PHE A 61 -12.08 -12.88 -11.90
N LEU A 62 -10.85 -13.26 -12.28
CA LEU A 62 -10.62 -14.46 -13.11
C LEU A 62 -10.97 -15.75 -12.37
N ALA A 63 -10.57 -15.87 -11.11
CA ALA A 63 -10.83 -17.05 -10.28
C ALA A 63 -12.34 -17.26 -10.02
N ALA A 64 -13.12 -16.18 -9.91
CA ALA A 64 -14.57 -16.22 -9.74
C ALA A 64 -15.28 -16.92 -10.91
N LYS A 65 -14.73 -16.81 -12.13
CA LYS A 65 -15.26 -17.51 -13.31
C LYS A 65 -15.01 -19.02 -13.29
N ASN A 66 -13.98 -19.47 -12.58
CA ASN A 66 -13.58 -20.89 -12.51
C ASN A 66 -14.15 -21.63 -11.28
N GLY A 67 -15.00 -20.97 -10.49
CA GLY A 67 -15.69 -21.57 -9.35
C GLY A 67 -15.16 -21.16 -7.98
N VAL A 68 -15.94 -21.47 -6.94
CA VAL A 68 -15.72 -21.05 -5.55
C VAL A 68 -14.40 -21.55 -4.95
N ASP A 69 -13.93 -22.75 -5.31
CA ASP A 69 -12.66 -23.29 -4.81
C ASP A 69 -11.45 -22.50 -5.31
N SER A 70 -11.50 -22.04 -6.57
CA SER A 70 -10.45 -21.22 -7.16
C SER A 70 -10.43 -19.83 -6.53
N LEU A 71 -11.60 -19.27 -6.20
CA LEU A 71 -11.72 -18.01 -5.48
C LEU A 71 -11.14 -18.11 -4.05
N LEU A 72 -11.38 -19.23 -3.37
CA LEU A 72 -10.86 -19.47 -2.02
C LEU A 72 -9.33 -19.61 -2.04
N GLN A 73 -8.78 -20.30 -3.03
CA GLN A 73 -7.33 -20.47 -3.18
C GLN A 73 -6.64 -19.14 -3.53
N ALA A 74 -7.25 -18.33 -4.41
CA ALA A 74 -6.83 -16.96 -4.71
C ALA A 74 -6.78 -16.08 -3.45
N ASN A 75 -7.84 -16.09 -2.63
CA ASN A 75 -7.89 -15.31 -1.39
C ASN A 75 -6.87 -15.77 -0.35
N LYS A 76 -6.60 -17.07 -0.23
CA LYS A 76 -5.53 -17.57 0.66
C LYS A 76 -4.16 -17.00 0.27
N ILE A 77 -3.84 -17.01 -1.02
CA ILE A 77 -2.58 -16.45 -1.53
C ILE A 77 -2.54 -14.93 -1.28
N MET A 78 -3.64 -14.23 -1.60
CA MET A 78 -3.76 -12.78 -1.37
C MET A 78 -3.58 -12.40 0.11
N SER A 79 -4.09 -13.21 1.03
CA SER A 79 -4.03 -12.93 2.47
C SER A 79 -2.61 -13.03 3.03
N VAL A 80 -1.76 -13.87 2.42
CA VAL A 80 -0.35 -14.03 2.82
C VAL A 80 0.55 -13.02 2.10
N VAL A 81 0.31 -12.79 0.82
CA VAL A 81 1.20 -11.97 -0.02
C VAL A 81 0.81 -10.49 -0.01
N GLY A 82 -0.47 -10.17 0.16
CA GLY A 82 -1.00 -8.80 0.22
C GLY A 82 -0.38 -7.90 1.30
N PRO A 83 -0.10 -8.40 2.52
CA PRO A 83 0.55 -7.61 3.56
C PRO A 83 2.03 -7.29 3.30
N LEU A 84 2.74 -8.08 2.48
CA LEU A 84 4.19 -7.90 2.21
C LEU A 84 4.55 -6.50 1.69
N PRO A 85 3.92 -5.97 0.62
CA PRO A 85 4.22 -4.64 0.13
C PRO A 85 3.89 -3.54 1.15
N TYR A 86 2.84 -3.74 1.96
CA TYR A 86 2.49 -2.82 3.05
C TYR A 86 3.52 -2.84 4.18
N GLY A 87 4.08 -4.01 4.48
CA GLY A 87 5.21 -4.17 5.39
C GLY A 87 6.46 -3.45 4.89
N LEU A 88 6.77 -3.57 3.59
CA LEU A 88 7.89 -2.86 2.98
C LEU A 88 7.70 -1.33 3.06
N PHE A 89 6.47 -0.86 2.81
CA PHE A 89 6.10 0.54 2.97
C PHE A 89 6.30 1.02 4.42
N ALA A 90 5.81 0.25 5.41
CA ALA A 90 5.92 0.59 6.83
C ALA A 90 7.39 0.65 7.29
N ILE A 91 8.23 -0.28 6.84
CA ILE A 91 9.67 -0.27 7.10
C ILE A 91 10.31 1.00 6.51
N GLY A 92 9.95 1.36 5.27
CA GLY A 92 10.40 2.61 4.66
C GLY A 92 9.99 3.84 5.47
N LEU A 93 8.76 3.86 6.00
CA LEU A 93 8.23 4.95 6.82
C LEU A 93 8.97 5.09 8.14
N ILE A 94 9.22 3.98 8.84
CA ILE A 94 9.98 3.96 10.10
C ILE A 94 11.40 4.45 9.86
N LEU A 95 12.08 3.94 8.83
CA LEU A 95 13.43 4.40 8.48
C LEU A 95 13.46 5.89 8.16
N PHE A 96 12.45 6.39 7.43
CA PHE A 96 12.32 7.81 7.11
C PHE A 96 12.17 8.66 8.38
N ALA A 97 11.28 8.26 9.29
CA ALA A 97 11.05 8.94 10.56
C ALA A 97 12.32 8.96 11.42
N MET A 98 13.01 7.81 11.55
CA MET A 98 14.27 7.72 12.29
C MET A 98 15.36 8.63 11.71
N ASN A 99 15.48 8.68 10.37
CA ASN A 99 16.49 9.50 9.72
C ASN A 99 16.22 11.00 9.91
N GLN A 100 14.96 11.42 9.87
CA GLN A 100 14.54 12.80 10.17
C GLN A 100 14.79 13.18 11.63
N VAL A 101 14.49 12.29 12.58
CA VAL A 101 14.74 12.52 14.01
C VAL A 101 16.24 12.61 14.30
N LYS A 102 17.05 11.73 13.71
CA LYS A 102 18.51 11.78 13.84
C LYS A 102 19.10 13.06 13.26
N LYS A 103 18.63 13.49 12.09
CA LYS A 103 19.05 14.75 11.45
C LYS A 103 18.70 15.98 12.31
N LYS A 104 17.54 15.99 12.96
CA LYS A 104 17.17 17.04 13.92
C LYS A 104 18.08 17.04 15.16
N ARG A 105 18.41 15.89 15.75
CA ARG A 105 19.29 15.82 16.93
C ARG A 105 20.70 16.35 16.65
N LEU A 106 21.30 15.98 15.52
CA LEU A 106 22.65 16.46 15.16
C LEU A 106 22.69 17.97 14.85
N GLY A 107 21.56 18.57 14.45
CA GLY A 107 21.43 20.01 14.28
C GLY A 107 21.25 20.80 15.58
N GLN A 108 20.91 20.13 16.69
CA GLN A 108 20.79 20.77 18.01
C GLN A 108 22.04 20.60 18.89
N GLU A 109 22.99 19.74 18.51
CA GLU A 109 24.27 19.55 19.20
C GLU A 109 25.36 20.53 18.72
N ASN A 110 25.07 21.33 17.68
CA ASN A 110 25.99 22.32 17.12
C ASN A 110 25.55 23.78 17.37
N VAL A 111 24.71 24.03 18.38
CA VAL A 111 24.33 25.38 18.83
C VAL A 111 24.82 25.61 20.25
#